data_AF-A0A8R1HX78-F1
#
_entry.id   AF-A0A8R1HX78-F1
#
_cell.length_a   1.000
_cell.length_b   1.000
_cell.length_c   1.000
_cell.angle_alpha   90.00
_cell.angle_beta   90.00
_cell.angle_gamma   90.00
#
_symmetry.space_group_name_H-M   'P 1'
#
loop_
_entity.id
_entity.type
_entity.pdbx_description
1 polymer ?
#
loop_
_entity_poly.entity_id
_entity_poly.type
_entity_poly.pdbx_seq_one_letter_code
_entity_poly.pdbx_strand_id
1 'polypeptide(L)'
;MLTRIVALALLAAPISASLPDLGYPGWKCDDSVYKKSKNVPTSAHSVRFSDIKVIGALGDSLTAANGAGAAKGDPLAVILQYRGLAFQCGGDSTLDEHVTVANVLKKFNPNIIGYSTGIGSANVWEVAKLNQAIPGAEAIDIITQARSLVHIIQAHKEIDVKNDWKLINIFIGANDMCAYCEQEENGPHSKELWKKNVITAVQILKDNLPRYRV
;
A
#
# COMPACT_ATOMS: atom_id res chain seq x y z
N MET A 1 24.61 -31.21 -56.93
CA MET A 1 24.25 -31.84 -55.65
C MET A 1 24.01 -30.68 -54.68
N LEU A 2 22.73 -30.34 -54.45
CA LEU A 2 22.29 -29.20 -53.64
C LEU A 2 22.47 -29.54 -52.15
N THR A 3 23.27 -28.77 -51.42
CA THR A 3 23.25 -28.82 -49.95
C THR A 3 22.51 -27.58 -49.45
N ARG A 4 21.21 -27.74 -49.17
CA ARG A 4 20.39 -26.71 -48.53
C ARG A 4 20.80 -26.62 -47.05
N ILE A 5 21.49 -25.55 -46.68
CA ILE A 5 21.68 -25.18 -45.27
C ILE A 5 20.39 -24.50 -44.82
N VAL A 6 19.56 -25.22 -44.10
CA VAL A 6 18.40 -24.65 -43.40
C VAL A 6 18.92 -24.06 -42.09
N ALA A 7 19.11 -22.75 -42.06
CA ALA A 7 19.35 -22.02 -40.81
C ALA A 7 18.05 -22.00 -40.01
N LEU A 8 17.96 -22.87 -39.00
CA LEU A 8 16.86 -22.85 -38.04
C LEU A 8 17.09 -21.66 -37.09
N ALA A 9 16.51 -20.50 -37.42
CA ALA A 9 16.45 -19.38 -36.51
C ALA A 9 15.53 -19.76 -35.34
N LEU A 10 16.11 -20.22 -34.23
CA LEU A 10 15.43 -20.29 -32.95
C LEU A 10 15.10 -18.86 -32.50
N LEU A 11 13.93 -18.37 -32.91
CA LEU A 11 13.25 -17.28 -32.24
C LEU A 11 12.82 -17.80 -30.86
N ALA A 12 13.76 -17.82 -29.92
CA ALA A 12 13.40 -17.86 -28.50
C ALA A 12 12.81 -16.49 -28.18
N ALA A 13 11.50 -16.33 -28.41
CA ALA A 13 10.77 -15.25 -27.78
C ALA A 13 10.91 -15.48 -26.26
N PRO A 14 11.55 -14.59 -25.48
CA PRO A 14 11.41 -14.67 -24.05
C PRO A 14 9.93 -14.41 -23.79
N ILE A 15 9.19 -15.47 -23.47
CA ILE A 15 7.87 -15.30 -22.87
C ILE A 15 8.18 -14.76 -21.48
N SER A 16 8.35 -13.44 -21.39
CA SER A 16 8.16 -12.69 -20.16
C SER A 16 6.71 -12.87 -19.77
N ALA A 17 6.39 -14.03 -19.20
CA ALA A 17 5.10 -14.28 -18.60
C ALA A 17 5.05 -13.39 -17.35
N SER A 18 4.56 -12.15 -17.53
CA SER A 18 4.08 -11.37 -16.41
C SER A 18 2.98 -12.18 -15.73
N LEU A 19 2.98 -12.18 -14.40
CA LEU A 19 1.85 -12.75 -13.67
C LEU A 19 0.58 -12.02 -14.10
N PRO A 20 -0.55 -12.73 -14.29
CA PRO A 20 -1.80 -12.07 -14.66
C PRO A 20 -2.25 -11.18 -13.50
N ASP A 21 -2.67 -9.96 -13.82
CA ASP A 21 -3.33 -9.10 -12.85
C ASP A 21 -4.65 -9.73 -12.39
N LEU A 22 -4.95 -9.58 -11.11
CA LEU A 22 -6.14 -10.14 -10.48
C LEU A 22 -7.14 -9.02 -10.21
N GLY A 23 -8.06 -8.83 -11.16
CA GLY A 23 -9.19 -7.92 -11.05
C GLY A 23 -10.50 -8.61 -10.64
N TYR A 24 -11.52 -7.80 -10.33
CA TYR A 24 -12.89 -8.24 -10.10
C TYR A 24 -13.85 -7.51 -11.04
N PRO A 25 -13.93 -7.93 -12.32
CA PRO A 25 -14.72 -7.23 -13.33
C PRO A 25 -16.21 -7.27 -13.01
N GLY A 26 -16.89 -6.14 -13.19
CA GLY A 26 -18.33 -6.05 -12.94
C GLY A 26 -18.74 -6.16 -11.48
N TRP A 27 -17.81 -5.96 -10.54
CA TRP A 27 -18.10 -5.94 -9.11
C TRP A 27 -19.23 -4.95 -8.77
N LYS A 28 -20.28 -5.43 -8.08
CA LYS A 28 -21.42 -4.62 -7.66
C LYS A 28 -21.90 -5.03 -6.27
N CYS A 29 -22.41 -4.07 -5.52
CA CYS A 29 -23.18 -4.25 -4.29
C CYS A 29 -24.61 -3.70 -4.47
N ASP A 30 -25.45 -3.93 -3.46
CA ASP A 30 -26.72 -3.21 -3.34
C ASP A 30 -26.50 -1.69 -3.23
N ASP A 31 -27.36 -0.89 -3.87
CA ASP A 31 -27.27 0.58 -3.90
C ASP A 31 -27.17 1.21 -2.51
N SER A 32 -27.77 0.58 -1.49
CA SER A 32 -27.72 1.09 -0.12
C SER A 32 -26.31 1.04 0.50
N VAL A 33 -25.45 0.13 0.03
CA VAL A 33 -24.07 -0.04 0.52
C VAL A 33 -23.17 1.08 -0.03
N TYR A 34 -23.43 1.56 -1.24
CA TYR A 34 -22.71 2.69 -1.84
C TYR A 34 -23.04 4.05 -1.21
N LYS A 35 -24.14 4.14 -0.46
CA LYS A 35 -24.58 5.42 0.12
C LYS A 35 -23.68 5.87 1.26
N LYS A 36 -23.16 7.09 1.12
CA LYS A 36 -22.54 7.87 2.19
C LYS A 36 -23.46 8.01 3.40
N SER A 37 -22.89 8.15 4.59
CA SER A 37 -23.68 8.40 5.80
C SER A 37 -24.39 9.75 5.70
N LYS A 38 -25.61 9.82 6.27
CA LYS A 38 -26.43 11.06 6.27
C LYS A 38 -25.70 12.25 6.92
N ASN A 39 -24.96 11.96 7.99
CA ASN A 39 -24.11 12.91 8.70
C ASN A 39 -22.68 12.33 8.75
N VAL A 40 -21.68 13.21 8.83
CA VAL A 40 -20.28 12.77 9.01
C VAL A 40 -20.16 11.95 10.31
N PRO A 41 -19.75 10.68 10.25
CA PRO A 41 -19.67 9.85 11.44
C PRO A 41 -18.69 10.42 12.47
N THR A 42 -19.01 10.27 13.75
CA THR A 42 -18.17 10.66 14.89
C THR A 42 -17.48 9.48 15.56
N SER A 43 -17.90 8.25 15.23
CA SER A 43 -17.35 7.00 15.76
C SER A 43 -16.93 6.10 14.62
N ALA A 44 -15.84 5.36 14.82
CA ALA A 44 -15.36 4.39 13.84
C ALA A 44 -16.48 3.39 13.51
N HIS A 45 -17.26 2.93 14.50
CA HIS A 45 -18.30 1.90 14.33
C HIS A 45 -19.44 2.28 13.37
N SER A 46 -19.63 3.56 13.06
CA SER A 46 -20.67 4.03 12.14
C SER A 46 -20.14 4.48 10.77
N VAL A 47 -18.82 4.39 10.54
CA VAL A 47 -18.18 4.72 9.26
C VAL A 47 -18.58 3.74 8.18
N ARG A 48 -19.05 4.25 7.05
CA ARG A 48 -19.26 3.48 5.82
C ARG A 48 -18.06 3.67 4.89
N PHE A 49 -17.90 2.76 3.92
CA PHE A 49 -16.83 2.87 2.93
C PHE A 49 -16.85 4.22 2.18
N SER A 50 -18.05 4.72 1.82
CA SER A 50 -18.21 6.00 1.14
C SER A 50 -17.93 7.23 2.02
N ASP A 51 -17.76 7.07 3.34
CA ASP A 51 -17.34 8.15 4.24
C ASP A 51 -15.82 8.34 4.26
N ILE A 52 -15.05 7.31 3.88
CA ILE A 52 -13.59 7.35 3.85
C ILE A 52 -13.15 8.23 2.67
N LYS A 53 -12.37 9.27 2.97
CA LYS A 53 -11.84 10.22 1.97
C LYS A 53 -10.33 10.13 1.80
N VAL A 54 -9.62 9.66 2.81
CA VAL A 54 -8.16 9.58 2.79
C VAL A 54 -7.72 8.13 2.99
N ILE A 55 -6.80 7.66 2.16
CA ILE A 55 -6.10 6.39 2.34
C ILE A 55 -4.59 6.64 2.44
N GLY A 56 -3.94 5.97 3.38
CA GLY A 56 -2.49 5.99 3.52
C GLY A 56 -1.95 4.64 3.98
N ALA A 57 -0.63 4.50 4.01
CA ALA A 57 0.02 3.26 4.43
C ALA A 57 1.38 3.50 5.11
N LEU A 58 1.68 2.69 6.12
CA LEU A 58 2.98 2.55 6.77
C LEU A 58 3.45 1.10 6.62
N GLY A 59 4.75 0.88 6.44
CA GLY A 59 5.28 -0.48 6.33
C GLY A 59 6.65 -0.58 5.69
N ASP A 60 6.92 -1.77 5.13
CA ASP A 60 8.18 -2.14 4.52
C ASP A 60 8.08 -2.32 2.98
N SER A 61 8.95 -3.15 2.40
CA SER A 61 8.99 -3.47 0.98
C SER A 61 7.68 -4.08 0.45
N LEU A 62 6.92 -4.79 1.29
CA LEU A 62 5.62 -5.35 0.89
C LEU A 62 4.59 -4.25 0.67
N THR A 63 4.60 -3.24 1.56
CA THR A 63 3.71 -2.06 1.46
C THR A 63 4.16 -1.08 0.37
N ALA A 64 5.45 -1.08 0.02
CA ALA A 64 5.99 -0.38 -1.15
C ALA A 64 5.84 -1.16 -2.47
N ALA A 65 5.33 -2.40 -2.40
CA ALA A 65 5.16 -3.31 -3.53
C ALA A 65 6.44 -3.53 -4.35
N ASN A 66 7.55 -3.81 -3.64
CA ASN A 66 8.80 -4.17 -4.29
C ASN A 66 8.63 -5.37 -5.21
N GLY A 67 9.03 -5.22 -6.47
CA GLY A 67 8.99 -6.29 -7.45
C GLY A 67 7.60 -6.73 -7.90
N ALA A 68 6.51 -6.06 -7.51
CA ALA A 68 5.15 -6.52 -7.85
C ALA A 68 4.89 -6.59 -9.36
N GLY A 69 5.49 -5.68 -10.14
CA GLY A 69 5.43 -5.71 -11.61
C GLY A 69 6.66 -6.34 -12.27
N ALA A 70 7.52 -7.03 -11.53
CA ALA A 70 8.75 -7.59 -12.08
C ALA A 70 8.48 -8.75 -13.04
N ALA A 71 9.11 -8.72 -14.21
CA ALA A 71 9.10 -9.85 -15.12
C ALA A 71 9.87 -11.03 -14.50
N LYS A 72 9.43 -12.26 -14.81
CA LYS A 72 10.13 -13.46 -14.37
C LYS A 72 11.59 -13.44 -14.83
N GLY A 73 12.50 -13.54 -13.86
CA GLY A 73 13.95 -13.56 -14.13
C GLY A 73 14.60 -12.18 -14.25
N ASP A 74 13.89 -11.09 -13.94
CA ASP A 74 14.46 -9.75 -13.85
C ASP A 74 14.79 -9.37 -12.40
N PRO A 75 16.03 -9.57 -11.92
CA PRO A 75 16.41 -9.23 -10.55
C PRO A 75 16.45 -7.71 -10.30
N LEU A 76 16.64 -6.89 -11.35
CA LEU A 76 16.64 -5.43 -11.20
C LEU A 76 15.22 -4.92 -10.99
N ALA A 77 14.23 -5.55 -11.62
CA ALA A 77 12.85 -5.19 -11.39
C ALA A 77 12.37 -5.51 -9.95
N VAL A 78 13.00 -6.45 -9.25
CA VAL A 78 12.62 -6.80 -7.85
C VAL A 78 12.94 -5.67 -6.86
N ILE A 79 13.96 -4.86 -7.11
CA ILE A 79 14.31 -3.74 -6.24
C ILE A 79 13.46 -2.48 -6.48
N LEU A 80 12.72 -2.45 -7.60
CA LEU A 80 11.81 -1.34 -7.92
C LEU A 80 10.56 -1.37 -7.06
N GLN A 81 10.07 -0.19 -6.67
CA GLN A 81 8.94 0.00 -5.75
C GLN A 81 7.68 0.32 -6.56
N TYR A 82 6.86 -0.69 -6.89
CA TYR A 82 5.64 -0.55 -7.70
C TYR A 82 4.47 -0.08 -6.85
N ARG A 83 4.58 1.07 -6.19
CA ARG A 83 3.61 1.54 -5.19
C ARG A 83 2.18 1.62 -5.72
N GLY A 84 2.01 1.89 -7.02
CA GLY A 84 0.71 1.88 -7.66
C GLY A 84 0.01 0.51 -7.73
N LEU A 85 0.77 -0.58 -7.55
CA LEU A 85 0.27 -1.96 -7.46
C LEU A 85 0.13 -2.46 -6.02
N ALA A 86 0.52 -1.67 -5.02
CA ALA A 86 0.48 -2.08 -3.62
C ALA A 86 -0.94 -2.43 -3.16
N PHE A 87 -1.12 -3.60 -2.56
CA PHE A 87 -2.43 -4.08 -2.13
C PHE A 87 -3.14 -3.08 -1.20
N GLN A 88 -2.41 -2.48 -0.26
CA GLN A 88 -2.96 -1.61 0.77
C GLN A 88 -3.39 -0.24 0.26
N CYS A 89 -2.71 0.32 -0.75
CA CYS A 89 -2.94 1.73 -1.14
C CYS A 89 -2.59 2.06 -2.60
N GLY A 90 -2.27 1.09 -3.45
CA GLY A 90 -1.97 1.32 -4.86
C GLY A 90 -3.22 1.56 -5.70
N GLY A 91 -3.16 2.46 -6.67
CA GLY A 91 -4.32 2.89 -7.45
C GLY A 91 -4.12 2.98 -8.96
N ASP A 92 -3.11 2.31 -9.54
CA ASP A 92 -2.79 2.39 -10.98
C ASP A 92 -3.94 1.99 -11.90
N SER A 93 -4.71 0.97 -11.52
CA SER A 93 -5.79 0.42 -12.34
C SER A 93 -7.17 0.60 -11.69
N THR A 94 -8.20 0.05 -12.32
CA THR A 94 -9.54 -0.08 -11.71
C THR A 94 -9.66 -1.38 -10.91
N LEU A 95 -10.72 -1.52 -10.09
CA LEU A 95 -11.02 -2.79 -9.41
C LEU A 95 -11.24 -3.94 -10.40
N ASP A 96 -11.74 -3.62 -11.60
CA ASP A 96 -12.04 -4.61 -12.63
C ASP A 96 -10.76 -5.26 -13.18
N GLU A 97 -9.63 -4.56 -13.08
CA GLU A 97 -8.32 -4.98 -13.59
C GLU A 97 -7.37 -5.44 -12.49
N HIS A 98 -7.33 -4.74 -11.35
CA HIS A 98 -6.41 -5.03 -10.25
C HIS A 98 -7.05 -4.75 -8.89
N VAL A 99 -7.06 -5.74 -8.01
CA VAL A 99 -7.63 -5.61 -6.66
C VAL A 99 -6.62 -4.97 -5.71
N THR A 100 -6.95 -3.77 -5.25
CA THR A 100 -6.31 -3.12 -4.10
C THR A 100 -7.39 -2.53 -3.20
N VAL A 101 -7.06 -2.25 -1.94
CA VAL A 101 -7.97 -1.55 -1.02
C VAL A 101 -8.37 -0.19 -1.58
N ALA A 102 -7.45 0.55 -2.22
CA ALA A 102 -7.77 1.82 -2.86
C ALA A 102 -8.75 1.64 -4.04
N ASN A 103 -8.56 0.62 -4.89
CA ASN A 103 -9.44 0.34 -6.01
C ASN A 103 -10.85 -0.07 -5.58
N VAL A 104 -10.96 -0.82 -4.48
CA VAL A 104 -12.25 -1.10 -3.83
C VAL A 104 -12.88 0.19 -3.31
N LEU A 105 -12.15 1.03 -2.57
CA LEU A 105 -12.70 2.28 -2.04
C LEU A 105 -13.12 3.26 -3.13
N LYS A 106 -12.42 3.31 -4.27
CA LYS A 106 -12.82 4.11 -5.45
C LYS A 106 -14.23 3.78 -5.95
N LYS A 107 -14.72 2.54 -5.74
CA LYS A 107 -16.12 2.17 -6.08
C LYS A 107 -17.15 2.80 -5.15
N PHE A 108 -16.77 3.14 -3.92
CA PHE A 108 -17.65 3.76 -2.91
C PHE A 108 -17.50 5.28 -2.85
N ASN A 109 -16.27 5.77 -3.01
CA ASN A 109 -15.93 7.18 -3.08
C ASN A 109 -14.85 7.40 -4.15
N PRO A 110 -15.23 7.87 -5.35
CA PRO A 110 -14.27 8.09 -6.44
C PRO A 110 -13.30 9.25 -6.17
N ASN A 111 -13.59 10.10 -5.19
CA ASN A 111 -12.76 11.25 -4.80
C ASN A 111 -11.81 10.94 -3.63
N ILE A 112 -11.51 9.66 -3.40
CA ILE A 112 -10.53 9.27 -2.39
C ILE A 112 -9.14 9.81 -2.76
N ILE A 113 -8.38 10.27 -1.78
CA ILE A 113 -7.05 10.83 -1.96
C ILE A 113 -6.01 10.04 -1.16
N GLY A 114 -4.77 10.07 -1.62
CA GLY A 114 -3.61 9.50 -0.92
C GLY A 114 -3.15 8.12 -1.41
N TYR A 115 -3.87 7.50 -2.34
CA TYR A 115 -3.41 6.27 -2.99
C TYR A 115 -2.17 6.54 -3.87
N SER A 116 -1.26 5.57 -3.93
CA SER A 116 -0.05 5.65 -4.73
C SER A 116 -0.29 5.27 -6.19
N THR A 117 0.57 5.75 -7.08
CA THR A 117 0.57 5.41 -8.51
C THR A 117 1.98 5.23 -9.04
N GLY A 118 2.17 4.32 -9.99
CA GLY A 118 3.43 4.08 -10.69
C GLY A 118 4.53 3.47 -9.82
N ILE A 119 5.76 3.70 -10.28
CA ILE A 119 6.97 3.14 -9.69
C ILE A 119 7.81 4.28 -9.11
N GLY A 120 8.17 4.20 -7.83
CA GLY A 120 8.98 5.24 -7.20
C GLY A 120 9.14 5.10 -5.69
N SER A 121 10.13 5.83 -5.15
CA SER A 121 10.45 5.84 -3.72
C SER A 121 9.51 6.74 -2.91
N ALA A 122 9.50 6.56 -1.58
CA ALA A 122 8.58 7.27 -0.67
C ALA A 122 8.70 8.81 -0.72
N ASN A 123 9.84 9.33 -1.17
CA ASN A 123 10.11 10.76 -1.32
C ASN A 123 9.64 11.35 -2.66
N VAL A 124 9.09 10.54 -3.57
CA VAL A 124 8.51 11.00 -4.85
C VAL A 124 7.02 11.19 -4.65
N TRP A 125 6.59 12.43 -4.37
CA TRP A 125 5.19 12.73 -4.02
C TRP A 125 4.20 12.34 -5.10
N GLU A 126 4.56 12.51 -6.36
CA GLU A 126 3.75 12.18 -7.54
C GLU A 126 3.38 10.69 -7.58
N VAL A 127 4.23 9.83 -7.00
CA VAL A 127 4.08 8.38 -6.95
C VAL A 127 3.54 7.93 -5.59
N ALA A 128 4.25 8.27 -4.52
CA ALA A 128 4.04 7.67 -3.20
C ALA A 128 2.78 8.20 -2.51
N LYS A 129 2.44 9.48 -2.70
CA LYS A 129 1.33 10.15 -2.00
C LYS A 129 1.40 9.88 -0.49
N LEU A 130 0.40 9.21 0.10
CA LEU A 130 0.35 8.93 1.55
C LEU A 130 0.89 7.53 1.92
N ASN A 131 1.55 6.83 1.00
CA ASN A 131 2.30 5.62 1.31
C ASN A 131 3.72 5.97 1.78
N GLN A 132 3.94 5.88 3.09
CA GLN A 132 5.22 6.19 3.72
C GLN A 132 6.10 4.96 3.95
N ALA A 133 5.74 3.80 3.39
CA ALA A 133 6.50 2.57 3.55
C ALA A 133 7.92 2.68 2.99
N ILE A 134 8.89 2.10 3.69
CA ILE A 134 10.31 2.12 3.32
C ILE A 134 10.81 0.67 3.22
N PRO A 135 11.33 0.22 2.07
CA PRO A 135 11.89 -1.13 1.95
C PRO A 135 12.95 -1.40 3.03
N GLY A 136 12.87 -2.59 3.64
CA GLY A 136 13.75 -2.98 4.76
C GLY A 136 13.36 -2.39 6.12
N ALA A 137 12.29 -1.60 6.22
CA ALA A 137 11.84 -1.05 7.50
C ALA A 137 11.41 -2.13 8.49
N GLU A 138 11.62 -1.83 9.76
CA GLU A 138 11.21 -2.64 10.90
C GLU A 138 10.14 -1.91 11.72
N ALA A 139 9.64 -2.55 12.78
CA ALA A 139 8.63 -1.96 13.65
C ALA A 139 9.09 -0.65 14.30
N ILE A 140 10.39 -0.46 14.54
CA ILE A 140 10.91 0.80 15.09
C ILE A 140 10.74 1.96 14.09
N ASP A 141 10.87 1.69 12.79
CA ASP A 141 10.86 2.72 11.74
C ASP A 141 9.47 3.30 11.49
N ILE A 142 8.41 2.50 11.72
CA ILE A 142 7.03 2.99 11.51
C ILE A 142 6.66 4.13 12.46
N ILE A 143 7.42 4.37 13.54
CA ILE A 143 7.30 5.57 14.37
C ILE A 143 7.63 6.82 13.55
N THR A 144 8.75 6.79 12.80
CA THR A 144 9.16 7.90 11.93
C THR A 144 8.22 8.04 10.73
N GLN A 145 7.78 6.92 10.15
CA GLN A 145 6.80 6.96 9.07
C GLN A 145 5.45 7.56 9.54
N ALA A 146 4.98 7.22 10.74
CA ALA A 146 3.76 7.79 11.32
C ALA A 146 3.85 9.30 11.50
N ARG A 147 4.97 9.81 12.02
CA ARG A 147 5.21 11.25 12.15
C ARG A 147 5.22 11.96 10.79
N SER A 148 5.86 11.35 9.80
CA SER A 148 5.91 11.88 8.43
C SER A 148 4.52 11.93 7.81
N LEU A 149 3.74 10.85 7.96
CA LEU A 149 2.37 10.80 7.46
C LEU A 149 1.48 11.86 8.11
N VAL A 150 1.58 12.04 9.44
CA VAL A 150 0.86 13.10 10.17
C VAL A 150 1.21 14.47 9.60
N HIS A 151 2.51 14.76 9.43
CA HIS A 151 2.97 16.03 8.90
C HIS A 151 2.42 16.31 7.50
N ILE A 152 2.49 15.32 6.61
CA ILE A 152 1.97 15.44 5.24
C ILE A 152 0.46 15.66 5.26
N ILE A 153 -0.30 14.89 6.03
CA ILE A 153 -1.76 15.03 6.13
C ILE A 153 -2.16 16.41 6.66
N GLN A 154 -1.45 16.92 7.67
CA GLN A 154 -1.72 18.23 8.26
C GLN A 154 -1.39 19.39 7.31
N ALA A 155 -0.40 19.22 6.44
CA ALA A 155 -0.02 20.23 5.45
C ALA A 155 -0.87 20.19 4.16
N HIS A 156 -1.60 19.09 3.91
CA HIS A 156 -2.31 18.88 2.66
C HIS A 156 -3.64 19.66 2.60
N LYS A 157 -3.72 20.66 1.71
CA LYS A 157 -4.85 21.61 1.64
C LYS A 157 -6.22 20.98 1.36
N GLU A 158 -6.25 19.84 0.66
CA GLU A 158 -7.51 19.16 0.30
C GLU A 158 -8.05 18.22 1.40
N ILE A 159 -7.24 17.97 2.44
CA ILE A 159 -7.63 17.13 3.58
C ILE A 159 -8.16 18.03 4.69
N ASP A 160 -9.45 17.90 5.01
CA ASP A 160 -9.96 18.39 6.28
C ASP A 160 -9.52 17.41 7.37
N VAL A 161 -8.41 17.75 8.04
CA VAL A 161 -7.82 16.90 9.09
C VAL A 161 -8.85 16.57 10.18
N LYS A 162 -9.76 17.49 10.49
CA LYS A 162 -10.75 17.31 11.55
C LYS A 162 -11.92 16.44 11.08
N ASN A 163 -12.41 16.65 9.86
CA ASN A 163 -13.69 16.06 9.41
C ASN A 163 -13.58 14.88 8.46
N ASP A 164 -12.49 14.74 7.71
CA ASP A 164 -12.35 13.65 6.74
C ASP A 164 -11.99 12.34 7.43
N TRP A 165 -12.67 11.24 7.09
CA TRP A 165 -12.28 9.93 7.57
C TRP A 165 -11.06 9.40 6.82
N LYS A 166 -10.11 8.86 7.60
CA LYS A 166 -8.83 8.33 7.11
C LYS A 166 -8.74 6.82 7.37
N LEU A 167 -8.34 6.04 6.37
CA LEU A 167 -7.93 4.64 6.52
C LEU A 167 -6.42 4.55 6.36
N ILE A 168 -5.70 4.21 7.44
CA ILE A 168 -4.24 4.11 7.43
C ILE A 168 -3.84 2.66 7.64
N ASN A 169 -3.41 1.99 6.57
CA ASN A 169 -2.98 0.60 6.65
C ASN A 169 -1.58 0.53 7.27
N ILE A 170 -1.37 -0.38 8.23
CA ILE A 170 -0.04 -0.66 8.79
C ILE A 170 0.28 -2.12 8.52
N PHE A 171 1.34 -2.37 7.75
CA PHE A 171 1.81 -3.72 7.47
C PHE A 171 3.33 -3.77 7.59
N ILE A 172 3.80 -4.32 8.72
CA ILE A 172 5.18 -4.34 9.17
C ILE A 172 5.43 -5.60 10.00
N GLY A 173 6.69 -6.00 10.13
CA GLY A 173 7.12 -7.06 11.05
C GLY A 173 7.82 -8.23 10.38
N ALA A 174 7.82 -8.31 9.05
CA ALA A 174 8.56 -9.36 8.34
C ALA A 174 10.06 -9.26 8.62
N ASN A 175 10.63 -8.05 8.54
CA ASN A 175 12.05 -7.81 8.82
C ASN A 175 12.39 -8.07 10.29
N ASP A 176 11.55 -7.62 11.23
CA ASP A 176 11.71 -7.92 12.67
C ASP A 176 11.74 -9.43 12.93
N MET A 177 10.84 -10.19 12.29
CA MET A 177 10.76 -11.65 12.46
C MET A 177 11.95 -12.37 11.84
N CYS A 178 12.44 -11.91 10.69
CA CYS A 178 13.68 -12.45 10.10
C CYS A 178 14.87 -12.26 11.04
N ALA A 179 15.01 -11.07 11.63
CA ALA A 179 16.10 -10.78 12.53
C ALA A 179 15.95 -11.43 13.92
N TYR A 180 14.71 -11.66 14.38
CA TYR A 180 14.43 -12.42 15.60
C TYR A 180 15.02 -13.84 15.55
N CYS A 181 15.04 -14.50 14.39
CA CYS A 181 15.59 -15.85 14.23
C CYS A 181 17.09 -15.95 14.59
N GLU A 182 17.82 -14.84 14.56
CA GLU A 182 19.26 -14.79 14.88
C GLU A 182 19.54 -14.23 16.29
N GLN A 183 18.66 -13.39 16.80
CA GLN A 183 18.90 -12.60 18.01
C GLN A 183 18.06 -13.03 19.23
N GLU A 184 16.99 -13.78 18.99
CA GLU A 184 16.07 -14.32 20.00
C GLU A 184 15.43 -13.23 20.90
N GLU A 185 14.77 -13.65 21.99
CA GLU A 185 13.92 -12.77 22.83
C GLU A 185 14.67 -11.65 23.56
N ASN A 186 15.99 -11.77 23.74
CA ASN A 186 16.79 -10.73 24.39
C ASN A 186 17.36 -9.70 23.39
N GLY A 187 17.11 -9.87 22.10
CA GLY A 187 17.56 -8.98 21.03
C GLY A 187 16.65 -7.77 20.80
N PRO A 188 17.08 -6.80 19.97
CA PRO A 188 16.30 -5.62 19.61
C PRO A 188 14.98 -5.90 18.86
N HIS A 189 14.78 -7.09 18.30
CA HIS A 189 13.53 -7.49 17.64
C HIS A 189 12.65 -8.40 18.51
N SER A 190 12.78 -8.32 19.83
CA SER A 190 11.93 -9.07 20.76
C SER A 190 10.44 -8.75 20.57
N LYS A 191 9.57 -9.65 21.02
CA LYS A 191 8.13 -9.48 20.92
C LYS A 191 7.66 -8.22 21.64
N GLU A 192 8.22 -7.93 22.82
CA GLU A 192 7.89 -6.76 23.61
C GLU A 192 8.27 -5.46 22.89
N LEU A 193 9.45 -5.41 22.27
CA LEU A 193 9.91 -4.23 21.55
C LEU A 193 9.10 -4.00 20.28
N TRP A 194 8.84 -5.05 19.49
CA TRP A 194 7.94 -4.97 18.34
C TRP A 194 6.57 -4.41 18.73
N LYS A 195 5.94 -4.98 19.78
CA LYS A 195 4.64 -4.54 20.29
C LYS A 195 4.68 -3.07 20.73
N LYS A 196 5.72 -2.68 21.47
CA LYS A 196 5.91 -1.31 21.95
C LYS A 196 6.01 -0.32 20.79
N ASN A 197 6.78 -0.67 19.75
CA ASN A 197 6.99 0.22 18.61
C ASN A 197 5.71 0.40 17.79
N VAL A 198 4.98 -0.69 17.52
CA VAL A 198 3.67 -0.62 16.84
C VAL A 198 2.66 0.21 17.63
N ILE A 199 2.53 -0.02 18.95
CA ILE A 199 1.65 0.78 19.80
C ILE A 199 2.03 2.26 19.76
N THR A 200 3.34 2.56 19.80
CA THR A 200 3.84 3.94 19.74
C THR A 200 3.47 4.63 18.43
N ALA A 201 3.66 3.96 17.29
CA ALA A 201 3.28 4.49 15.99
C ALA A 201 1.76 4.73 15.88
N VAL A 202 0.94 3.77 16.33
CA VAL A 202 -0.53 3.90 16.37
C VAL A 202 -0.96 5.04 17.28
N GLN A 203 -0.30 5.22 18.42
CA GLN A 203 -0.60 6.31 19.36
C GLN A 203 -0.26 7.68 18.76
N ILE A 204 0.84 7.80 18.01
CA ILE A 204 1.17 9.03 17.26
C ILE A 204 0.06 9.38 16.27
N LEU A 205 -0.44 8.41 15.49
CA LEU A 205 -1.56 8.63 14.59
C LEU A 205 -2.81 9.07 15.37
N LYS A 206 -3.11 8.39 16.49
CA LYS A 206 -4.25 8.68 17.36
C LYS A 206 -4.27 10.10 17.90
N ASP A 207 -3.13 10.56 18.38
CA ASP A 207 -3.02 11.85 19.06
C ASP A 207 -3.07 13.03 18.09
N ASN A 208 -2.75 12.80 16.82
CA ASN A 208 -2.59 13.87 15.84
C ASN A 208 -3.64 13.86 14.72
N LEU A 209 -4.31 12.73 14.48
CA LEU A 209 -5.32 12.57 13.43
C LEU A 209 -6.66 12.10 14.03
N PRO A 210 -7.66 12.98 14.16
CA PRO A 210 -9.01 12.53 14.52
C PRO A 210 -9.65 11.77 13.35
N ARG A 211 -10.70 10.99 13.65
CA ARG A 211 -11.51 10.24 12.66
C ARG A 211 -10.67 9.36 11.73
N TYR A 212 -10.00 8.37 12.33
CA TYR A 212 -9.16 7.43 11.60
C TYR A 212 -9.49 5.98 11.97
N ARG A 213 -9.15 5.06 11.08
CA ARG A 213 -9.05 3.61 11.34
C ARG A 213 -7.67 3.14 10.90
N VAL A 214 -7.05 2.29 11.73
CA VAL A 214 -5.83 1.51 11.43
C VAL A 214 -6.24 0.08 11.18
#